data_AF-A0A8J7MI34-F1
#
_entry.id   AF-A0A8J7MI34-F1
#
_cell.length_a   1.000
_cell.length_b   1.000
_cell.length_c   1.000
_cell.angle_alpha   90.00
_cell.angle_beta   90.00
_cell.angle_gamma   90.00
#
_symmetry.space_group_name_H-M   'P 1'
#
loop_
_entity.id
_entity.type
_entity.pdbx_description
1 polymer ?
#
loop_
_entity_poly.entity_id
_entity_poly.type
_entity_poly.pdbx_seq_one_letter_code
_entity_poly.pdbx_strand_id
1 'polypeptide(L)'
;MHVSYISHYRIKILDEAALENFSEVHYSSGAHGGYNMYDDTRDKEFLNIKIIKPDGKEIIVDEKEILEDDNGQRKVAIPNLEVGDILDYALYTHDLATSFFYGVIDEFTLNRTYPIKDFNYTVTTDEDWDVQFTSGQHEISLSEKKLAAECFQFSIHKENVEKINSTRWNYYYQTGPYIRMYVGYSDDNLTLRDKKGEQLHTSSLKSEDIIEQYRAYYQKDRSAANEYGAFRGYLKRKYKREEISQVKVLEELYYYMRHHFTNKHYVYDRYYGEAGSFRKLSNLEFTGHIIYALRKLKISYDIVVVVGRQSGNIEDVINKNQTDYLIRAKLEGSNIYFYRPSPYTRFNHFPPAIENAEGYVVEAGSQRGNKLVTKKALLPASDYKTNISKHETKVSFKESDMMVLNVNSKAIHTGHQIEA
;
A
#
# COMPACT_ATOMS: atom_id res chain seq x y z
N MET A 1 0.29 19.29 -17.96
CA MET A 1 -0.99 18.57 -17.86
C MET A 1 -1.87 19.28 -16.85
N HIS A 2 -3.19 19.26 -17.05
CA HIS A 2 -4.15 19.93 -16.19
C HIS A 2 -5.05 18.89 -15.56
N VAL A 3 -5.20 18.95 -14.24
CA VAL A 3 -6.11 18.04 -13.53
C VAL A 3 -6.99 18.86 -12.61
N SER A 4 -8.30 18.66 -12.75
CA SER A 4 -9.31 19.32 -11.92
C SER A 4 -10.04 18.27 -11.10
N TYR A 5 -10.28 18.58 -9.82
CA TYR A 5 -11.11 17.78 -8.94
C TYR A 5 -12.26 18.62 -8.43
N ILE A 6 -13.43 17.98 -8.36
CA ILE A 6 -14.63 18.58 -7.76
C ILE A 6 -15.19 17.55 -6.80
N SER A 7 -15.22 17.91 -5.52
CA SER A 7 -15.92 17.15 -4.49
C SER A 7 -17.11 17.96 -4.02
N HIS A 8 -18.33 17.46 -4.23
CA HIS A 8 -19.57 18.14 -3.87
C HIS A 8 -20.39 17.28 -2.90
N TYR A 9 -20.78 17.86 -1.78
CA TYR A 9 -21.52 17.18 -0.72
C TYR A 9 -22.76 17.98 -0.35
N ARG A 10 -23.87 17.25 -0.17
CA ARG A 10 -25.12 17.76 0.41
C ARG A 10 -25.51 16.89 1.58
N ILE A 11 -25.49 17.45 2.77
CA ILE A 11 -25.62 16.73 4.03
C ILE A 11 -26.83 17.28 4.78
N LYS A 12 -27.85 16.46 5.00
CA LYS A 12 -29.01 16.82 5.82
C LYS A 12 -28.67 16.60 7.29
N ILE A 13 -28.77 17.65 8.09
CA ILE A 13 -28.58 17.58 9.55
C ILE A 13 -29.90 17.14 10.18
N LEU A 14 -29.88 16.02 10.90
CA LEU A 14 -31.09 15.39 11.46
C LEU A 14 -31.15 15.41 12.98
N ASP A 15 -30.01 15.54 13.66
CA ASP A 15 -29.90 15.55 15.11
C ASP A 15 -28.71 16.40 15.57
N GLU A 16 -28.64 16.63 16.89
CA GLU A 16 -27.59 17.43 17.54
C GLU A 16 -26.19 16.83 17.36
N ALA A 17 -26.08 15.49 17.31
CA ALA A 17 -24.78 14.84 17.13
C ALA A 17 -24.23 15.06 15.72
N ALA A 18 -25.10 15.06 14.70
CA ALA A 18 -24.73 15.45 13.34
C ALA A 18 -24.38 16.95 13.30
N LEU A 19 -25.13 17.80 14.00
CA LEU A 19 -24.83 19.23 14.07
C LEU A 19 -23.43 19.50 14.63
N GLU A 20 -23.07 18.86 15.74
CA GLU A 20 -21.73 18.97 16.33
C GLU A 20 -20.62 18.48 15.38
N ASN A 21 -20.86 17.39 14.65
CA ASN A 21 -19.87 16.84 13.72
C ASN A 21 -19.71 17.67 12.43
N PHE A 22 -20.73 18.42 12.03
CA PHE A 22 -20.75 19.17 10.77
C PHE A 22 -20.75 20.69 10.96
N SER A 23 -20.65 21.17 12.21
CA SER A 23 -20.44 22.60 12.49
C SER A 23 -19.06 23.10 12.05
N GLU A 24 -18.15 22.18 11.71
CA GLU A 24 -16.87 22.47 11.10
C GLU A 24 -16.66 21.58 9.87
N VAL A 25 -16.16 22.17 8.79
CA VAL A 25 -15.71 21.44 7.59
C VAL A 25 -14.19 21.39 7.60
N HIS A 26 -13.65 20.18 7.61
CA HIS A 26 -12.22 19.91 7.55
C HIS A 26 -11.84 19.42 6.16
N TYR A 27 -10.79 20.00 5.57
CA TYR A 27 -10.25 19.58 4.28
C TYR A 27 -8.74 19.83 4.21
N SER A 28 -8.04 19.02 3.42
CA SER A 28 -6.61 19.21 3.15
C SER A 28 -6.43 19.97 1.84
N SER A 29 -5.72 21.10 1.87
CA SER A 29 -5.17 21.71 0.66
C SER A 29 -3.88 20.97 0.29
N GLY A 30 -3.81 20.40 -0.91
CA GLY A 30 -2.63 19.65 -1.39
C GLY A 30 -2.92 18.91 -2.68
N ALA A 31 -1.88 18.62 -3.47
CA ALA A 31 -2.00 17.96 -4.77
C ALA A 31 -2.66 16.58 -4.66
N HIS A 32 -3.61 16.27 -5.55
CA HIS A 32 -4.22 14.94 -5.62
C HIS A 32 -3.33 14.01 -6.47
N GLY A 33 -2.51 13.20 -5.81
CA GLY A 33 -1.66 12.21 -6.49
C GLY A 33 -0.65 11.57 -5.56
N GLY A 34 -0.35 10.29 -5.77
CA GLY A 34 0.53 9.48 -4.90
C GLY A 34 2.02 9.90 -4.87
N TYR A 35 2.39 10.99 -5.55
CA TYR A 35 3.73 11.55 -5.51
C TYR A 35 3.72 12.83 -4.69
N ASN A 36 4.16 12.70 -3.42
CA ASN A 36 4.36 13.76 -2.41
C ASN A 36 5.38 14.85 -2.80
N MET A 37 5.46 15.22 -4.08
CA MET A 37 6.61 15.96 -4.57
C MET A 37 6.35 17.43 -4.87
N TYR A 38 5.10 17.91 -4.95
CA TYR A 38 4.87 19.33 -5.24
C TYR A 38 3.55 19.86 -4.66
N ASP A 39 3.60 20.50 -3.50
CA ASP A 39 2.54 21.45 -3.10
C ASP A 39 2.49 22.66 -4.07
N ASP A 40 3.61 22.92 -4.76
CA ASP A 40 3.77 24.02 -5.74
C ASP A 40 3.02 23.82 -7.07
N THR A 41 2.30 22.70 -7.28
CA THR A 41 1.52 22.49 -8.52
C THR A 41 0.09 22.99 -8.47
N ARG A 42 -0.43 23.36 -7.28
CA ARG A 42 -1.80 23.84 -7.11
C ARG A 42 -1.92 25.26 -7.68
N ASP A 43 -2.69 25.39 -8.75
CA ASP A 43 -2.93 26.67 -9.43
C ASP A 43 -4.19 27.36 -8.88
N LYS A 44 -5.28 26.61 -8.65
CA LYS A 44 -6.53 27.16 -8.12
C LYS A 44 -7.19 26.24 -7.11
N GLU A 45 -7.81 26.85 -6.11
CA GLU A 45 -8.64 26.17 -5.13
C GLU A 45 -9.82 27.09 -4.78
N PHE A 46 -11.03 26.53 -4.72
CA PHE A 46 -12.25 27.25 -4.31
C PHE A 46 -13.09 26.35 -3.41
N LEU A 47 -13.58 26.90 -2.29
CA LEU A 47 -14.44 26.18 -1.35
C LEU A 47 -15.74 26.94 -1.17
N ASN A 48 -16.77 26.54 -1.91
CA ASN A 48 -18.08 27.14 -1.76
C ASN A 48 -18.86 26.40 -0.69
N ILE A 49 -19.38 27.14 0.30
CA ILE A 49 -20.22 26.57 1.37
C ILE A 49 -21.51 27.36 1.47
N LYS A 50 -22.64 26.64 1.54
CA LYS A 50 -23.94 27.23 1.82
C LYS A 50 -24.78 26.35 2.75
N ILE A 51 -25.62 27.01 3.53
CA ILE A 51 -26.63 26.39 4.38
C ILE A 51 -27.98 26.61 3.71
N ILE A 52 -28.72 25.53 3.49
CA ILE A 52 -30.09 25.58 2.97
C ILE A 52 -31.04 25.26 4.12
N LYS A 53 -31.80 26.28 4.53
CA LYS A 53 -32.82 26.16 5.58
C LYS A 53 -34.03 25.35 5.10
N PRO A 54 -34.87 24.79 6.00
CA PRO A 54 -36.06 24.03 5.63
C PRO A 54 -37.07 24.79 4.76
N ASP A 55 -37.10 26.12 4.87
CA ASP A 55 -37.94 27.03 4.07
C ASP A 55 -37.38 27.31 2.66
N GLY A 56 -36.20 26.76 2.34
CA GLY A 56 -35.50 26.97 1.07
C GLY A 56 -34.59 28.20 1.05
N LYS A 57 -34.48 28.96 2.15
CA LYS A 57 -33.55 30.08 2.24
C LYS A 57 -32.12 29.58 2.21
N GLU A 58 -31.31 30.16 1.33
CA GLU A 58 -29.86 29.89 1.24
C GLU A 58 -29.06 30.95 2.01
N ILE A 59 -28.09 30.50 2.79
CA ILE A 59 -27.13 31.33 3.52
C ILE A 59 -25.73 30.94 3.03
N ILE A 60 -25.05 31.85 2.34
CA ILE A 60 -23.67 31.64 1.89
C ILE A 60 -22.74 31.91 3.07
N VAL A 61 -21.81 30.99 3.33
CA VAL A 61 -20.77 31.15 4.33
C VAL A 61 -19.55 31.76 3.65
N ASP A 62 -19.04 32.89 4.17
CA ASP A 62 -17.89 33.59 3.61
C ASP A 62 -16.59 32.82 3.90
N GLU A 63 -15.72 32.67 2.90
CA GLU A 63 -14.47 31.89 2.96
C GLU A 63 -13.40 32.50 3.88
N LYS A 64 -13.60 33.73 4.39
CA LYS A 64 -12.61 34.48 5.19
C LYS A 64 -12.27 33.87 6.55
N GLU A 65 -12.93 32.78 6.95
CA GLU A 65 -12.73 32.08 8.22
C GLU A 65 -12.00 30.73 8.07
N ILE A 66 -11.32 30.50 6.95
CA ILE A 66 -10.44 29.33 6.81
C ILE A 66 -9.25 29.47 7.78
N LEU A 67 -9.16 28.56 8.74
CA LEU A 67 -8.02 28.40 9.63
C LEU A 67 -7.18 27.22 9.14
N GLU A 68 -5.88 27.41 8.98
CA GLU A 68 -4.92 26.35 8.65
C GLU A 68 -4.15 25.96 9.92
N ASP A 69 -4.02 24.67 10.18
CA ASP A 69 -3.20 24.15 11.27
C ASP A 69 -1.73 23.97 10.84
N ASP A 70 -0.85 23.69 11.81
CA ASP A 70 0.58 23.46 11.55
C ASP A 70 0.87 22.24 10.64
N ASN A 71 -0.14 21.42 10.34
CA ASN A 71 -0.04 20.24 9.47
C ASN A 71 -0.66 20.47 8.08
N GLY A 72 -1.06 21.71 7.74
CA GLY A 72 -1.69 22.03 6.46
C GLY A 72 -3.14 21.55 6.32
N GLN A 73 -3.78 21.15 7.43
CA GLN A 73 -5.22 20.90 7.44
C GLN A 73 -5.96 22.23 7.61
N ARG A 74 -6.92 22.45 6.71
CA ARG A 74 -7.77 23.63 6.71
C ARG A 74 -9.13 23.29 7.32
N LYS A 75 -9.63 24.20 8.14
CA LYS A 75 -10.95 24.10 8.76
C LYS A 75 -11.75 25.37 8.54
N VAL A 76 -13.05 25.21 8.33
CA VAL A 76 -14.01 26.31 8.19
C VAL A 76 -15.16 26.08 9.15
N ALA A 77 -15.43 27.07 9.99
CA ALA A 77 -16.61 27.06 10.86
C ALA A 77 -17.87 27.30 10.02
N ILE A 78 -18.96 26.59 10.34
CA ILE A 78 -20.25 26.73 9.67
C ILE A 78 -21.23 27.40 10.64
N PRO A 79 -21.20 28.75 10.76
CA PRO A 79 -22.04 29.45 11.72
C PRO A 79 -23.51 29.34 11.33
N ASN A 80 -24.39 29.24 12.34
CA ASN A 80 -25.84 29.17 12.18
C ASN A 80 -26.37 27.92 11.46
N LEU A 81 -25.59 26.83 11.43
CA LEU A 81 -26.10 25.51 11.09
C LEU A 81 -27.03 25.03 12.22
N GLU A 82 -28.20 24.53 11.86
CA GLU A 82 -29.21 24.06 12.80
C GLU A 82 -29.71 22.66 12.41
N VAL A 83 -30.29 21.95 13.38
CA VAL A 83 -30.98 20.69 13.11
C VAL A 83 -32.12 20.92 12.12
N GLY A 84 -32.14 20.13 11.04
CA GLY A 84 -33.08 20.28 9.93
C GLY A 84 -32.51 21.04 8.74
N ASP A 85 -31.32 21.61 8.80
CA ASP A 85 -30.68 22.26 7.65
C ASP A 85 -30.03 21.26 6.69
N ILE A 86 -29.73 21.74 5.48
CA ILE A 86 -28.81 21.06 4.56
C ILE A 86 -27.53 21.87 4.47
N LEU A 87 -26.40 21.25 4.82
CA LEU A 87 -25.07 21.75 4.51
C LEU A 87 -24.72 21.32 3.08
N ASP A 88 -24.50 22.30 2.19
CA ASP A 88 -24.12 22.09 0.79
C ASP A 88 -22.76 22.75 0.57
N TYR A 89 -21.73 21.94 0.30
CA TYR A 89 -20.39 22.46 0.04
C TYR A 89 -19.69 21.75 -1.11
N ALA A 90 -18.92 22.53 -1.87
CA ALA A 90 -18.13 22.04 -3.00
C ALA A 90 -16.69 22.55 -2.91
N LEU A 91 -15.75 21.62 -2.95
CA LEU A 91 -14.32 21.90 -3.09
C LEU A 91 -13.92 21.67 -4.55
N TYR A 92 -13.42 22.72 -5.19
CA TYR A 92 -12.78 22.65 -6.50
C TYR A 92 -11.29 22.84 -6.33
N THR A 93 -10.51 22.01 -7.02
CA THR A 93 -9.06 22.16 -7.08
C THR A 93 -8.56 22.00 -8.51
N HIS A 94 -7.57 22.79 -8.91
CA HIS A 94 -6.91 22.70 -10.20
C HIS A 94 -5.40 22.62 -10.01
N ASP A 95 -4.82 21.54 -10.50
CA ASP A 95 -3.40 21.22 -10.42
C ASP A 95 -2.76 21.27 -11.81
N LEU A 96 -1.58 21.91 -11.86
CA LEU A 96 -0.68 21.93 -13.01
C LEU A 96 0.38 20.85 -12.86
N ALA A 97 0.20 19.72 -13.53
CA ALA A 97 1.17 18.64 -13.50
C ALA A 97 2.28 18.85 -14.54
N THR A 98 3.54 18.81 -14.09
CA THR A 98 4.74 19.02 -14.92
C THR A 98 5.43 17.72 -15.38
N SER A 99 4.97 16.54 -14.92
CA SER A 99 5.72 15.28 -15.11
C SER A 99 4.99 14.23 -15.94
N PHE A 100 5.72 13.46 -16.75
CA PHE A 100 5.26 12.29 -17.52
C PHE A 100 4.78 11.09 -16.67
N PHE A 101 4.77 11.21 -15.33
CA PHE A 101 4.37 10.16 -14.39
C PHE A 101 3.13 10.57 -13.57
N TYR A 102 2.28 11.44 -14.12
CA TYR A 102 1.07 11.85 -13.42
C TYR A 102 0.01 10.76 -13.56
N GLY A 103 -0.32 10.14 -12.44
CA GLY A 103 -1.42 9.19 -12.32
C GLY A 103 -2.29 9.57 -11.12
N VAL A 104 -3.59 9.53 -11.32
CA VAL A 104 -4.60 9.74 -10.29
C VAL A 104 -5.08 8.38 -9.82
N ILE A 105 -5.00 8.12 -8.53
CA ILE A 105 -5.63 6.94 -7.92
C ILE A 105 -6.71 7.44 -6.97
N ASP A 106 -7.96 7.20 -7.33
CA ASP A 106 -9.07 7.31 -6.38
C ASP A 106 -9.39 5.92 -5.85
N GLU A 107 -9.29 5.73 -4.55
CA GLU A 107 -9.59 4.47 -3.88
C GLU A 107 -10.44 4.74 -2.64
N PHE A 108 -11.65 4.22 -2.62
CA PHE A 108 -12.56 4.41 -1.49
C PHE A 108 -13.66 3.36 -1.41
N THR A 109 -14.15 3.11 -0.20
CA THR A 109 -15.35 2.28 0.03
C THR A 109 -16.60 3.04 -0.41
N LEU A 110 -17.60 2.36 -0.99
CA LEU A 110 -18.85 3.02 -1.36
C LEU A 110 -19.66 3.38 -0.10
N ASN A 111 -19.71 2.48 0.88
CA ASN A 111 -20.33 2.76 2.17
C ASN A 111 -19.48 3.76 2.98
N ARG A 112 -20.16 4.71 3.63
CA ARG A 112 -19.58 5.75 4.50
C ARG A 112 -20.19 5.68 5.90
N THR A 113 -19.71 6.53 6.80
CA THR A 113 -20.25 6.67 8.17
C THR A 113 -21.76 6.98 8.18
N TYR A 114 -22.22 7.78 7.23
CA TYR A 114 -23.62 8.14 7.03
C TYR A 114 -24.15 7.53 5.73
N PRO A 115 -25.48 7.24 5.64
CA PRO A 115 -26.07 6.74 4.41
C PRO A 115 -26.04 7.83 3.32
N ILE A 116 -25.91 7.42 2.06
CA ILE A 116 -25.87 8.33 0.92
C ILE A 116 -27.13 8.12 0.10
N LYS A 117 -27.93 9.17 -0.04
CA LYS A 117 -29.17 9.12 -0.83
C LYS A 117 -28.88 8.99 -2.33
N ASP A 118 -27.93 9.77 -2.82
CA ASP A 118 -27.56 9.85 -4.23
C ASP A 118 -26.04 10.02 -4.35
N PHE A 119 -25.36 9.01 -4.90
CA PHE A 119 -23.92 8.98 -5.10
C PHE A 119 -23.60 9.07 -6.59
N ASN A 120 -22.78 10.06 -6.95
CA ASN A 120 -22.26 10.22 -8.29
C ASN A 120 -20.74 10.34 -8.24
N TYR A 121 -20.06 9.57 -9.08
CA TYR A 121 -18.62 9.68 -9.32
C TYR A 121 -18.40 9.78 -10.82
N THR A 122 -17.55 10.71 -11.25
CA THR A 122 -17.30 10.94 -12.67
C THR A 122 -15.85 11.32 -12.91
N VAL A 123 -15.28 10.71 -13.93
CA VAL A 123 -13.98 11.04 -14.49
C VAL A 123 -14.20 11.49 -15.93
N THR A 124 -13.49 12.53 -16.37
CA THR A 124 -13.52 12.99 -17.75
C THR A 124 -12.09 13.18 -18.22
N THR A 125 -11.75 12.55 -19.35
CA THR A 125 -10.39 12.50 -19.89
C THR A 125 -10.41 12.70 -21.40
N ASP A 126 -9.26 13.05 -21.96
CA ASP A 126 -9.00 12.98 -23.40
C ASP A 126 -8.41 11.61 -23.79
N GLU A 127 -8.12 11.40 -25.07
CA GLU A 127 -7.60 10.11 -25.58
C GLU A 127 -6.18 9.73 -25.12
N ASP A 128 -5.43 10.67 -24.53
CA ASP A 128 -4.06 10.42 -24.07
C ASP A 128 -4.01 9.77 -22.67
N TRP A 129 -5.14 9.65 -21.98
CA TRP A 129 -5.23 9.05 -20.64
C TRP A 129 -5.87 7.67 -20.66
N ASP A 130 -5.23 6.71 -19.99
CA ASP A 130 -5.79 5.39 -19.74
C ASP A 130 -6.55 5.37 -18.40
N VAL A 131 -7.71 4.72 -18.40
CA VAL A 131 -8.59 4.59 -17.23
C VAL A 131 -8.69 3.13 -16.83
N GLN A 132 -8.28 2.80 -15.60
CA GLN A 132 -8.42 1.46 -15.04
C GLN A 132 -9.38 1.47 -13.85
N PHE A 133 -10.32 0.53 -13.83
CA PHE A 133 -11.40 0.51 -12.84
C PHE A 133 -11.57 -0.87 -12.20
N THR A 134 -11.79 -0.90 -10.89
CA THR A 134 -12.30 -2.08 -10.19
C THR A 134 -13.36 -1.71 -9.16
N SER A 135 -14.21 -2.69 -8.83
CA SER A 135 -15.06 -2.64 -7.65
C SER A 135 -15.09 -4.03 -7.01
N GLY A 136 -14.61 -4.20 -5.77
CA GLY A 136 -14.29 -5.55 -5.27
C GLY A 136 -15.45 -6.54 -5.09
N GLN A 137 -16.71 -6.11 -5.24
CA GLN A 137 -17.87 -7.01 -5.31
C GLN A 137 -18.40 -7.17 -6.75
N HIS A 138 -17.82 -6.47 -7.72
CA HIS A 138 -18.22 -6.41 -9.12
C HIS A 138 -19.69 -5.96 -9.35
N GLU A 139 -20.38 -5.51 -8.31
CA GLU A 139 -21.75 -5.00 -8.36
C GLU A 139 -21.84 -3.53 -8.82
N ILE A 140 -20.70 -2.81 -8.81
CA ILE A 140 -20.62 -1.44 -9.28
C ILE A 140 -20.07 -1.48 -10.71
N SER A 141 -20.90 -1.11 -11.66
CA SER A 141 -20.50 -0.91 -13.05
C SER A 141 -20.10 0.53 -13.30
N LEU A 142 -19.07 0.70 -14.14
CA LEU A 142 -18.69 1.99 -14.69
C LEU A 142 -19.37 2.15 -16.05
N SER A 143 -20.04 3.27 -16.27
CA SER A 143 -20.56 3.63 -17.59
C SER A 143 -19.54 4.49 -18.34
N GLU A 144 -19.35 4.23 -19.63
CA GLU A 144 -18.49 5.03 -20.51
C GLU A 144 -19.36 5.77 -21.54
N LYS A 145 -19.06 7.05 -21.75
CA LYS A 145 -19.72 7.90 -22.75
C LYS A 145 -18.71 8.80 -23.44
N LYS A 146 -18.65 8.72 -24.77
CA LYS A 146 -17.92 9.69 -25.59
C LYS A 146 -18.66 11.02 -25.64
N LEU A 147 -18.06 12.10 -25.13
CA LEU A 147 -18.61 13.45 -25.11
C LEU A 147 -18.25 14.26 -26.36
N ALA A 148 -17.02 14.09 -26.87
CA ALA A 148 -16.53 14.73 -28.10
C ALA A 148 -15.50 13.82 -28.80
N ALA A 149 -14.86 14.29 -29.88
CA ALA A 149 -13.92 13.50 -30.69
C ALA A 149 -12.81 12.82 -29.84
N GLU A 150 -12.28 13.56 -28.88
CA GLU A 150 -11.18 13.17 -27.99
C GLU A 150 -11.56 13.46 -26.53
N CYS A 151 -12.83 13.26 -26.15
CA CYS A 151 -13.29 13.51 -24.79
C CYS A 151 -14.25 12.41 -24.35
N PHE A 152 -13.92 11.76 -23.26
CA PHE A 152 -14.62 10.59 -22.73
C PHE A 152 -15.00 10.84 -21.28
N GLN A 153 -16.16 10.35 -20.89
CA GLN A 153 -16.68 10.44 -19.54
C GLN A 153 -16.94 9.04 -19.01
N PHE A 154 -16.43 8.77 -17.82
CA PHE A 154 -16.65 7.55 -17.07
C PHE A 154 -17.43 7.89 -15.82
N SER A 155 -18.56 7.24 -15.57
CA SER A 155 -19.39 7.57 -14.42
C SER A 155 -20.02 6.38 -13.72
N ILE A 156 -20.17 6.55 -12.41
CA ILE A 156 -20.84 5.62 -11.51
C ILE A 156 -21.97 6.40 -10.85
N HIS A 157 -23.17 5.84 -10.90
CA HIS A 157 -24.34 6.37 -10.20
C HIS A 157 -24.94 5.29 -9.31
N LYS A 158 -25.21 5.63 -8.05
CA LYS A 158 -25.86 4.73 -7.09
C LYS A 158 -26.77 5.51 -6.16
N GLU A 159 -28.01 5.05 -6.03
CA GLU A 159 -28.95 5.59 -5.06
C GLU A 159 -29.02 4.70 -3.82
N ASN A 160 -29.41 5.30 -2.69
CA ASN A 160 -29.70 4.63 -1.43
C ASN A 160 -28.56 3.70 -0.96
N VAL A 161 -27.34 4.25 -0.91
CA VAL A 161 -26.19 3.56 -0.35
C VAL A 161 -26.31 3.53 1.17
N GLU A 162 -26.38 2.33 1.72
CA GLU A 162 -26.43 2.12 3.16
C GLU A 162 -25.17 2.63 3.87
N LYS A 163 -25.33 3.04 5.13
CA LYS A 163 -24.18 3.37 5.97
C LYS A 163 -23.36 2.12 6.28
N ILE A 164 -22.09 2.32 6.60
CA ILE A 164 -21.23 1.23 7.01
C ILE A 164 -21.66 0.71 8.39
N ASN A 165 -22.01 -0.57 8.46
CA ASN A 165 -22.29 -1.24 9.73
C ASN A 165 -20.96 -1.82 10.26
N SER A 166 -20.12 -0.96 10.83
CA SER A 166 -18.77 -1.36 11.24
C SER A 166 -18.79 -2.06 12.60
N THR A 167 -18.28 -3.28 12.64
CA THR A 167 -17.76 -3.93 13.86
C THR A 167 -16.27 -3.61 14.00
N ARG A 168 -15.74 -3.61 15.22
CA ARG A 168 -14.28 -3.46 15.43
C ARG A 168 -13.54 -4.50 14.57
N TRP A 169 -12.42 -4.11 13.96
CA TRP A 169 -11.54 -4.95 13.13
C TRP A 169 -12.09 -5.34 11.74
N ASN A 170 -12.54 -4.35 10.96
CA ASN A 170 -12.99 -4.60 9.59
C ASN A 170 -11.93 -4.26 8.53
N TYR A 171 -11.76 -5.14 7.53
CA TYR A 171 -11.00 -4.89 6.31
C TYR A 171 -11.96 -4.47 5.20
N TYR A 172 -12.23 -3.17 5.10
CA TYR A 172 -13.32 -2.68 4.25
C TYR A 172 -13.18 -3.04 2.77
N TYR A 173 -11.96 -3.07 2.24
CA TYR A 173 -11.69 -3.50 0.87
C TYR A 173 -11.76 -5.02 0.65
N GLN A 174 -11.93 -5.83 1.70
CA GLN A 174 -12.23 -7.26 1.56
C GLN A 174 -13.71 -7.57 1.69
N THR A 175 -14.42 -6.84 2.56
CA THR A 175 -15.79 -7.20 2.94
C THR A 175 -16.86 -6.36 2.26
N GLY A 176 -16.55 -5.12 1.87
CA GLY A 176 -17.51 -4.15 1.40
C GLY A 176 -17.31 -3.78 -0.07
N PRO A 177 -18.33 -3.19 -0.72
CA PRO A 177 -18.18 -2.60 -2.03
C PRO A 177 -17.26 -1.39 -1.95
N TYR A 178 -16.35 -1.29 -2.91
CA TYR A 178 -15.44 -0.19 -3.05
C TYR A 178 -15.25 0.17 -4.51
N ILE A 179 -14.70 1.35 -4.76
CA ILE A 179 -14.34 1.83 -6.07
C ILE A 179 -12.83 2.06 -6.03
N ARG A 180 -12.14 1.55 -7.06
CA ARG A 180 -10.81 2.05 -7.40
C ARG A 180 -10.80 2.49 -8.83
N MET A 181 -10.27 3.67 -9.03
CA MET A 181 -10.07 4.27 -10.33
C MET A 181 -8.61 4.69 -10.43
N TYR A 182 -7.95 4.26 -11.50
CA TYR A 182 -6.66 4.78 -11.89
C TYR A 182 -6.81 5.52 -13.21
N VAL A 183 -6.31 6.75 -13.26
CA VAL A 183 -6.24 7.55 -14.48
C VAL A 183 -4.78 7.91 -14.68
N GLY A 184 -4.13 7.27 -15.64
CA GLY A 184 -2.71 7.46 -15.93
C GLY A 184 -2.51 7.97 -17.34
N TYR A 185 -1.46 8.75 -17.56
CA TYR A 185 -1.09 9.10 -18.93
C TYR A 185 -0.67 7.83 -19.69
N SER A 186 -1.03 7.70 -20.97
CA SER A 186 -0.89 6.44 -21.73
C SER A 186 0.54 5.90 -21.89
N ASP A 187 1.57 6.73 -21.69
CA ASP A 187 2.98 6.33 -21.66
C ASP A 187 3.49 5.99 -20.24
N ASP A 188 2.61 5.89 -19.24
CA ASP A 188 2.98 5.62 -17.85
C ASP A 188 3.31 4.14 -17.61
N ASN A 189 4.53 3.89 -17.13
CA ASN A 189 5.05 2.56 -16.77
C ASN A 189 4.28 1.87 -15.64
N LEU A 190 3.36 2.56 -14.97
CA LEU A 190 2.54 2.02 -13.88
C LEU A 190 1.29 1.27 -14.36
N THR A 191 0.90 1.42 -15.63
CA THR A 191 -0.21 0.65 -16.20
C THR A 191 0.16 -0.84 -16.29
N LEU A 192 -0.83 -1.71 -16.17
CA LEU A 192 -0.61 -3.16 -16.27
C LEU A 192 -0.40 -3.63 -17.72
N ARG A 193 -0.62 -2.77 -18.72
CA ARG A 193 -0.55 -3.13 -20.15
C ARG A 193 0.07 -2.03 -21.00
N ASP A 194 1.03 -2.40 -21.83
CA ASP A 194 1.80 -1.48 -22.71
C ASP A 194 1.15 -1.24 -24.09
N LYS A 195 -0.16 -1.50 -24.28
CA LYS A 195 -0.79 -1.40 -25.60
C LYS A 195 -1.73 -0.20 -25.71
N LYS A 196 -1.42 0.72 -26.64
CA LYS A 196 -2.40 1.67 -27.20
C LYS A 196 -3.63 0.92 -27.69
N GLY A 197 -4.78 1.14 -27.05
CA GLY A 197 -6.02 0.37 -27.24
C GLY A 197 -7.23 1.06 -26.61
N GLU A 198 -8.28 0.30 -26.26
CA GLU A 198 -9.49 0.81 -25.59
C GLU A 198 -9.12 1.62 -24.33
N GLN A 199 -9.67 2.82 -24.17
CA GLN A 199 -9.29 3.73 -23.08
C GLN A 199 -9.67 3.21 -21.68
N LEU A 200 -10.76 2.46 -21.59
CA LEU A 200 -11.21 1.83 -20.36
C LEU A 200 -10.69 0.41 -20.22
N HIS A 201 -10.20 0.13 -19.02
CA HIS A 201 -9.79 -1.21 -18.61
C HIS A 201 -10.46 -1.57 -17.30
N THR A 202 -11.41 -2.49 -17.34
CA THR A 202 -11.96 -3.09 -16.11
C THR A 202 -10.98 -4.16 -15.59
N SER A 203 -10.76 -4.16 -14.28
CA SER A 203 -9.76 -4.99 -13.60
C SER A 203 -9.86 -6.48 -13.95
N SER A 204 -8.71 -7.05 -14.25
CA SER A 204 -8.37 -8.43 -13.92
C SER A 204 -6.86 -8.48 -14.06
N LEU A 205 -6.13 -8.50 -12.94
CA LEU A 205 -4.71 -8.77 -12.98
C LEU A 205 -4.53 -10.16 -13.58
N LYS A 206 -4.11 -10.23 -14.85
CA LYS A 206 -3.96 -11.52 -15.51
C LYS A 206 -2.61 -12.12 -15.16
N SER A 207 -2.56 -13.44 -15.25
CA SER A 207 -1.32 -14.18 -15.07
C SER A 207 -0.19 -13.68 -15.98
N GLU A 208 -0.54 -13.26 -17.21
CA GLU A 208 0.39 -12.69 -18.18
C GLU A 208 0.95 -11.34 -17.71
N ASP A 209 0.11 -10.46 -17.17
CA ASP A 209 0.49 -9.13 -16.67
C ASP A 209 1.49 -9.27 -15.50
N ILE A 210 1.25 -10.24 -14.61
CA ILE A 210 2.18 -10.59 -13.51
C ILE A 210 3.50 -11.12 -14.06
N ILE A 211 3.47 -12.03 -15.04
CA ILE A 211 4.69 -12.58 -15.63
C ILE A 211 5.54 -11.48 -16.25
N GLU A 212 4.93 -10.54 -16.98
CA GLU A 212 5.61 -9.42 -17.61
C GLU A 212 6.27 -8.52 -16.57
N GLN A 213 5.51 -8.07 -15.58
CA GLN A 213 5.99 -7.22 -14.48
C GLN A 213 7.16 -7.86 -13.72
N TYR A 214 7.06 -9.15 -13.42
CA TYR A 214 8.02 -9.83 -12.57
C TYR A 214 9.18 -10.50 -13.32
N ARG A 215 9.17 -10.47 -14.67
CA ARG A 215 10.25 -11.03 -15.50
C ARG A 215 11.60 -10.37 -15.24
N ALA A 216 11.62 -9.05 -15.04
CA ALA A 216 12.84 -8.28 -14.82
C ALA A 216 13.65 -8.81 -13.62
N TYR A 217 12.99 -9.33 -12.59
CA TYR A 217 13.61 -9.88 -11.39
C TYR A 217 14.43 -11.16 -11.63
N TYR A 218 14.16 -11.89 -12.71
CA TYR A 218 14.92 -13.09 -13.08
C TYR A 218 16.15 -12.79 -13.95
N GLN A 219 16.26 -11.56 -14.46
CA GLN A 219 17.37 -11.14 -15.32
C GLN A 219 18.64 -10.90 -14.49
N LYS A 220 19.80 -10.91 -15.16
CA LYS A 220 21.11 -10.82 -14.50
C LYS A 220 21.44 -9.36 -14.21
N ASP A 221 21.56 -9.01 -12.93
CA ASP A 221 22.14 -7.74 -12.49
C ASP A 221 23.65 -7.92 -12.20
N ARG A 222 24.48 -6.97 -12.66
CA ARG A 222 25.92 -6.92 -12.38
C ARG A 222 26.19 -6.57 -10.92
N SER A 223 25.36 -5.72 -10.31
CA SER A 223 25.43 -5.35 -8.89
C SER A 223 25.27 -6.58 -8.00
N ALA A 224 24.20 -7.36 -8.24
CA ALA A 224 23.93 -8.60 -7.50
C ALA A 224 25.10 -9.62 -7.54
N ALA A 225 25.87 -9.65 -8.63
CA ALA A 225 27.02 -10.52 -8.76
C ALA A 225 28.20 -10.12 -7.85
N ASN A 226 28.49 -8.82 -7.78
CA ASN A 226 29.55 -8.28 -6.92
C ASN A 226 29.20 -8.52 -5.44
N GLU A 227 27.95 -8.26 -5.08
CA GLU A 227 27.44 -8.33 -3.71
C GLU A 227 27.41 -9.78 -3.23
N TYR A 228 27.05 -10.73 -4.09
CA TYR A 228 27.19 -12.16 -3.79
C TYR A 228 28.66 -12.56 -3.58
N GLY A 229 29.60 -11.99 -4.36
CA GLY A 229 31.04 -12.20 -4.16
C GLY A 229 31.51 -11.70 -2.79
N ALA A 230 31.08 -10.50 -2.39
CA ALA A 230 31.37 -9.92 -1.08
C ALA A 230 30.77 -10.75 0.07
N PHE A 231 29.53 -11.21 -0.07
CA PHE A 231 28.87 -12.13 0.87
C PHE A 231 29.65 -13.44 1.03
N ARG A 232 30.12 -14.04 -0.07
CA ARG A 232 30.97 -15.25 0.00
C ARG A 232 32.29 -14.98 0.71
N GLY A 233 32.88 -13.80 0.53
CA GLY A 233 34.04 -13.35 1.28
C GLY A 233 33.76 -13.22 2.78
N TYR A 234 32.61 -12.64 3.14
CA TYR A 234 32.14 -12.55 4.52
C TYR A 234 31.98 -13.93 5.17
N LEU A 235 31.29 -14.87 4.53
CA LEU A 235 31.13 -16.24 5.05
C LEU A 235 32.48 -16.92 5.29
N LYS A 236 33.40 -16.81 4.32
CA LYS A 236 34.75 -17.38 4.45
C LYS A 236 35.51 -16.83 5.65
N ARG A 237 35.36 -15.53 5.97
CA ARG A 237 36.00 -14.90 7.13
C ARG A 237 35.34 -15.31 8.45
N LYS A 238 34.00 -15.27 8.51
CA LYS A 238 33.23 -15.56 9.74
C LYS A 238 33.36 -17.01 10.17
N TYR A 239 33.22 -17.93 9.22
CA TYR A 239 33.22 -19.38 9.49
C TYR A 239 34.55 -20.06 9.15
N LYS A 240 35.58 -19.32 8.75
CA LYS A 240 36.92 -19.88 8.43
C LYS A 240 36.90 -21.08 7.47
N ARG A 241 35.90 -21.13 6.56
CA ARG A 241 35.62 -22.23 5.60
C ARG A 241 35.04 -23.52 6.22
N GLU A 242 34.59 -23.47 7.47
CA GLU A 242 33.76 -24.53 8.05
C GLU A 242 32.47 -24.68 7.27
N GLU A 243 32.00 -25.92 7.16
CA GLU A 243 30.74 -26.24 6.54
C GLU A 243 29.59 -25.85 7.47
N ILE A 244 28.63 -25.10 6.93
CA ILE A 244 27.44 -24.66 7.65
C ILE A 244 26.20 -25.08 6.87
N SER A 245 25.12 -25.36 7.60
CA SER A 245 23.86 -25.80 6.99
C SER A 245 23.33 -24.77 5.99
N GLN A 246 22.57 -25.25 5.00
CA GLN A 246 21.97 -24.39 3.99
C GLN A 246 21.04 -23.32 4.59
N VAL A 247 20.26 -23.68 5.61
CA VAL A 247 19.44 -22.75 6.40
C VAL A 247 20.33 -21.66 7.02
N LYS A 248 21.49 -22.03 7.59
CA LYS A 248 22.40 -21.06 8.18
C LYS A 248 23.01 -20.13 7.13
N VAL A 249 23.33 -20.64 5.94
CA VAL A 249 23.79 -19.80 4.80
C VAL A 249 22.72 -18.77 4.43
N LEU A 250 21.45 -19.19 4.38
CA LEU A 250 20.32 -18.30 4.06
C LEU A 250 20.06 -17.25 5.15
N GLU A 251 20.18 -17.64 6.41
CA GLU A 251 20.09 -16.71 7.55
C GLU A 251 21.20 -15.65 7.49
N GLU A 252 22.43 -16.07 7.23
CA GLU A 252 23.57 -15.16 7.09
C GLU A 252 23.45 -14.27 5.85
N LEU A 253 22.90 -14.79 4.75
CA LEU A 253 22.57 -14.00 3.56
C LEU A 253 21.57 -12.89 3.91
N TYR A 254 20.49 -13.23 4.61
CA TYR A 254 19.48 -12.26 5.02
C TYR A 254 20.08 -11.15 5.89
N TYR A 255 20.82 -11.51 6.94
CA TYR A 255 21.40 -10.51 7.85
C TYR A 255 22.51 -9.69 7.19
N TYR A 256 23.28 -10.28 6.28
CA TYR A 256 24.24 -9.55 5.45
C TYR A 256 23.54 -8.50 4.60
N MET A 257 22.49 -8.89 3.87
CA MET A 257 21.73 -7.97 2.99
C MET A 257 21.02 -6.88 3.81
N ARG A 258 20.34 -7.23 4.91
CA ARG A 258 19.72 -6.26 5.83
C ARG A 258 20.74 -5.26 6.38
N HIS A 259 21.90 -5.74 6.81
CA HIS A 259 22.93 -4.84 7.32
C HIS A 259 23.45 -3.90 6.22
N HIS A 260 23.76 -4.48 5.05
CA HIS A 260 24.35 -3.75 3.93
C HIS A 260 23.39 -2.73 3.32
N PHE A 261 22.10 -3.01 3.24
CA PHE A 261 21.15 -2.13 2.56
C PHE A 261 20.29 -1.29 3.49
N THR A 262 20.12 -1.71 4.75
CA THR A 262 19.20 -1.06 5.68
C THR A 262 19.94 -0.52 6.90
N ASN A 263 20.59 -1.38 7.70
CA ASN A 263 21.08 -0.95 9.01
C ASN A 263 22.23 0.06 8.92
N LYS A 264 23.17 -0.11 7.98
CA LYS A 264 24.30 0.83 7.86
C LYS A 264 23.84 2.25 7.55
N HIS A 265 22.81 2.38 6.71
CA HIS A 265 22.19 3.66 6.35
C HIS A 265 21.35 4.20 7.50
N TYR A 266 20.49 3.35 8.08
CA TYR A 266 19.68 3.72 9.24
C TYR A 266 20.50 4.31 10.40
N VAL A 267 21.63 3.68 10.74
CA VAL A 267 22.54 4.20 11.77
C VAL A 267 23.17 5.51 11.30
N TYR A 268 23.74 5.54 10.09
CA TYR A 268 24.38 6.75 9.57
C TYR A 268 23.42 7.95 9.55
N ASP A 269 22.25 7.80 8.96
CA ASP A 269 21.26 8.87 8.79
C ASP A 269 20.70 9.32 10.14
N ARG A 270 20.60 8.43 11.14
CA ARG A 270 20.17 8.81 12.49
C ARG A 270 21.22 9.57 13.29
N TYR A 271 22.51 9.32 13.06
CA TYR A 271 23.61 9.97 13.79
C TYR A 271 24.20 11.18 13.08
N TYR A 272 24.17 11.20 11.74
CA TYR A 272 24.87 12.18 10.91
C TYR A 272 23.99 12.83 9.83
N GLY A 273 22.75 12.36 9.65
CA GLY A 273 21.83 12.85 8.63
C GLY A 273 20.48 13.28 9.21
N GLU A 274 19.49 13.41 8.34
CA GLU A 274 18.10 13.59 8.75
C GLU A 274 17.50 12.21 9.09
N ALA A 275 16.98 12.06 10.31
CA ALA A 275 16.43 10.79 10.79
C ALA A 275 15.28 10.24 9.91
N GLY A 276 14.66 11.07 9.08
CA GLY A 276 13.63 10.71 8.11
C GLY A 276 14.14 10.37 6.70
N SER A 277 15.40 10.68 6.36
CA SER A 277 15.92 10.58 4.99
C SER A 277 16.55 9.23 4.64
N PHE A 278 16.29 8.17 5.42
CA PHE A 278 16.95 6.90 5.21
C PHE A 278 16.65 6.32 3.83
N ARG A 279 17.69 5.92 3.09
CA ARG A 279 17.51 5.34 1.74
C ARG A 279 16.61 4.11 1.85
N LYS A 280 15.42 4.19 1.29
CA LYS A 280 14.53 3.03 1.12
C LYS A 280 15.10 2.15 0.02
N LEU A 281 15.47 0.92 0.36
CA LEU A 281 15.94 -0.06 -0.60
C LEU A 281 14.85 -0.32 -1.64
N SER A 282 15.19 -0.19 -2.92
CA SER A 282 14.20 -0.47 -3.96
C SER A 282 13.85 -1.97 -3.92
N ASN A 283 12.60 -2.24 -4.26
CA ASN A 283 12.03 -3.57 -4.19
C ASN A 283 12.79 -4.49 -5.18
N LEU A 284 13.06 -3.94 -6.36
CA LEU A 284 13.88 -4.55 -7.41
C LEU A 284 15.31 -4.88 -6.93
N GLU A 285 15.95 -3.95 -6.21
CA GLU A 285 17.32 -4.14 -5.72
C GLU A 285 17.39 -5.33 -4.76
N PHE A 286 16.63 -5.35 -3.67
CA PHE A 286 16.69 -6.46 -2.70
C PHE A 286 16.45 -7.82 -3.36
N THR A 287 15.40 -7.88 -4.16
CA THR A 287 14.87 -9.13 -4.74
C THR A 287 15.83 -9.70 -5.75
N GLY A 288 16.39 -8.86 -6.62
CA GLY A 288 17.42 -9.26 -7.58
C GLY A 288 18.65 -9.85 -6.89
N HIS A 289 19.07 -9.30 -5.74
CA HIS A 289 20.23 -9.79 -4.98
C HIS A 289 19.96 -11.15 -4.34
N ILE A 290 18.79 -11.33 -3.72
CA ILE A 290 18.41 -12.63 -3.13
C ILE A 290 18.25 -13.69 -4.22
N ILE A 291 17.52 -13.40 -5.30
CA ILE A 291 17.35 -14.31 -6.43
C ILE A 291 18.70 -14.74 -7.01
N TYR A 292 19.60 -13.78 -7.22
CA TYR A 292 20.94 -14.09 -7.71
C TYR A 292 21.70 -15.03 -6.76
N ALA A 293 21.65 -14.77 -5.46
CA ALA A 293 22.29 -15.62 -4.45
C ALA A 293 21.70 -17.04 -4.45
N LEU A 294 20.36 -17.18 -4.49
CA LEU A 294 19.67 -18.48 -4.53
C LEU A 294 20.08 -19.28 -5.78
N ARG A 295 20.16 -18.64 -6.94
CA ARG A 295 20.66 -19.27 -8.18
C ARG A 295 22.09 -19.78 -8.03
N LYS A 296 22.99 -19.00 -7.42
CA LYS A 296 24.38 -19.40 -7.21
C LYS A 296 24.54 -20.50 -6.17
N LEU A 297 23.66 -20.52 -5.18
CA LEU A 297 23.56 -21.57 -4.18
C LEU A 297 22.80 -22.81 -4.69
N LYS A 298 22.29 -22.78 -5.93
CA LYS A 298 21.47 -23.84 -6.55
C LYS A 298 20.21 -24.18 -5.76
N ILE A 299 19.60 -23.18 -5.12
CA ILE A 299 18.37 -23.32 -4.34
C ILE A 299 17.20 -23.00 -5.26
N SER A 300 16.19 -23.88 -5.30
CA SER A 300 14.96 -23.63 -6.03
C SER A 300 14.16 -22.53 -5.34
N TYR A 301 13.52 -21.65 -6.11
CA TYR A 301 12.76 -20.54 -5.57
C TYR A 301 11.61 -20.14 -6.48
N ASP A 302 10.65 -19.43 -5.92
CA ASP A 302 9.61 -18.70 -6.64
C ASP A 302 9.40 -17.31 -6.04
N ILE A 303 8.79 -16.42 -6.82
CA ILE A 303 8.32 -15.12 -6.35
C ILE A 303 6.83 -15.27 -6.08
N VAL A 304 6.39 -14.97 -4.86
CA VAL A 304 4.97 -14.94 -4.53
C VAL A 304 4.50 -13.49 -4.57
N VAL A 305 3.59 -13.18 -5.48
CA VAL A 305 2.98 -11.87 -5.70
C VAL A 305 1.62 -11.85 -5.00
N VAL A 306 1.39 -10.83 -4.19
CA VAL A 306 0.30 -10.80 -3.22
C VAL A 306 -0.27 -9.39 -3.11
N VAL A 307 -1.45 -9.28 -2.52
CA VAL A 307 -2.02 -8.00 -2.09
C VAL A 307 -2.19 -8.06 -0.58
N GLY A 308 -1.88 -6.96 0.10
CA GLY A 308 -2.08 -6.87 1.55
C GLY A 308 -3.56 -7.08 1.90
N ARG A 309 -3.85 -7.72 3.03
CA ARG A 309 -5.23 -7.96 3.48
C ARG A 309 -6.07 -6.69 3.58
N GLN A 310 -5.42 -5.55 3.84
CA GLN A 310 -6.12 -4.26 3.88
C GLN A 310 -6.43 -3.69 2.50
N SER A 311 -5.77 -4.18 1.45
CA SER A 311 -5.84 -3.67 0.08
C SER A 311 -6.76 -4.52 -0.80
N GLY A 312 -7.64 -5.34 -0.23
CA GLY A 312 -8.63 -6.11 -0.98
C GLY A 312 -8.09 -7.37 -1.65
N ASN A 313 -8.72 -7.79 -2.76
CA ASN A 313 -8.38 -9.05 -3.43
C ASN A 313 -7.36 -8.83 -4.55
N ILE A 314 -6.58 -9.86 -4.84
CA ILE A 314 -5.54 -9.80 -5.88
C ILE A 314 -6.09 -9.61 -7.30
N GLU A 315 -7.34 -10.02 -7.55
CA GLU A 315 -7.99 -9.86 -8.85
C GLU A 315 -8.45 -8.43 -9.11
N ASP A 316 -8.58 -7.64 -8.04
CA ASP A 316 -9.03 -6.25 -8.05
C ASP A 316 -7.85 -5.27 -8.21
N VAL A 317 -6.66 -5.78 -8.53
CA VAL A 317 -5.47 -4.97 -8.77
C VAL A 317 -5.58 -4.27 -10.13
N ILE A 318 -5.41 -2.95 -10.10
CA ILE A 318 -5.43 -2.07 -11.27
C ILE A 318 -4.10 -1.34 -11.49
N ASN A 319 -3.11 -1.51 -10.60
CA ASN A 319 -1.80 -0.91 -10.77
C ASN A 319 -0.71 -1.78 -10.11
N LYS A 320 0.47 -1.82 -10.72
CA LYS A 320 1.69 -2.49 -10.22
C LYS A 320 2.00 -2.13 -8.76
N ASN A 321 1.74 -0.90 -8.33
CA ASN A 321 2.01 -0.40 -6.98
C ASN A 321 1.10 -1.00 -5.89
N GLN A 322 0.00 -1.65 -6.26
CA GLN A 322 -0.91 -2.31 -5.31
C GLN A 322 -0.48 -3.73 -4.95
N THR A 323 0.47 -4.28 -5.72
CA THR A 323 1.06 -5.58 -5.44
C THR A 323 2.24 -5.47 -4.49
N ASP A 324 2.34 -6.43 -3.59
CA ASP A 324 3.54 -6.71 -2.81
C ASP A 324 4.05 -8.11 -3.18
N TYR A 325 5.22 -8.49 -2.71
CA TYR A 325 5.77 -9.80 -3.01
C TYR A 325 6.83 -10.26 -2.01
N LEU A 326 7.14 -11.54 -2.09
CA LEU A 326 8.19 -12.19 -1.31
C LEU A 326 8.85 -13.31 -2.12
N ILE A 327 10.08 -13.66 -1.77
CA ILE A 327 10.76 -14.80 -2.38
C ILE A 327 10.60 -16.00 -1.46
N ARG A 328 10.10 -17.11 -2.00
CA ARG A 328 10.07 -18.41 -1.30
C ARG A 328 11.23 -19.27 -1.79
N ALA A 329 12.22 -19.48 -0.95
CA ALA A 329 13.27 -20.45 -1.18
C ALA A 329 12.80 -21.83 -0.70
N LYS A 330 12.85 -22.81 -1.60
CA LYS A 330 12.40 -24.19 -1.36
C LYS A 330 13.58 -25.02 -0.85
N LEU A 331 13.50 -25.48 0.39
CA LEU A 331 14.43 -26.44 0.97
C LEU A 331 13.76 -27.80 1.13
N GLU A 332 14.56 -28.83 1.38
CA GLU A 332 14.00 -30.15 1.73
C GLU A 332 13.29 -30.05 3.08
N GLY A 333 11.98 -30.30 3.10
CA GLY A 333 11.17 -30.32 4.30
C GLY A 333 10.72 -28.96 4.85
N SER A 334 11.20 -27.83 4.31
CA SER A 334 10.80 -26.49 4.76
C SER A 334 10.91 -25.42 3.67
N ASN A 335 10.16 -24.32 3.83
CA ASN A 335 10.27 -23.13 2.99
C ASN A 335 10.82 -21.95 3.79
N ILE A 336 11.75 -21.20 3.20
CA ILE A 336 12.27 -19.96 3.76
C ILE A 336 11.73 -18.78 2.96
N TYR A 337 11.14 -17.82 3.65
CA TYR A 337 10.58 -16.62 3.07
C TYR A 337 11.51 -15.42 3.26
N PHE A 338 11.81 -14.74 2.15
CA PHE A 338 12.52 -13.48 2.15
C PHE A 338 11.54 -12.36 1.81
N TYR A 339 11.22 -11.55 2.81
CA TYR A 339 10.53 -10.29 2.67
C TYR A 339 11.50 -9.12 2.80
N ARG A 340 11.09 -7.95 2.29
CA ARG A 340 11.91 -6.73 2.33
C ARG A 340 12.36 -6.42 3.76
N PRO A 341 13.66 -6.18 3.98
CA PRO A 341 14.17 -5.97 5.33
C PRO A 341 13.85 -4.55 5.82
N SER A 342 13.48 -4.45 7.10
CA SER A 342 13.58 -3.25 7.91
C SER A 342 14.73 -3.42 8.93
N PRO A 343 15.12 -2.36 9.67
CA PRO A 343 16.08 -2.52 10.76
C PRO A 343 15.67 -3.57 11.81
N TYR A 344 14.37 -3.89 11.89
CA TYR A 344 13.77 -4.71 12.94
C TYR A 344 13.29 -6.09 12.46
N THR A 345 13.20 -6.33 11.16
CA THR A 345 12.73 -7.61 10.60
C THR A 345 13.75 -8.72 10.83
N ARG A 346 13.29 -9.93 11.17
CA ARG A 346 14.14 -11.11 11.42
C ARG A 346 14.22 -12.01 10.19
N PHE A 347 15.21 -12.91 10.18
CA PHE A 347 15.26 -13.96 9.17
C PHE A 347 13.98 -14.81 9.20
N ASN A 348 13.50 -15.21 8.03
CA ASN A 348 12.26 -15.96 7.83
C ASN A 348 11.03 -15.29 8.47
N HIS A 349 11.03 -13.95 8.55
CA HIS A 349 9.86 -13.20 8.97
C HIS A 349 8.79 -13.24 7.87
N PHE A 350 7.58 -13.62 8.25
CA PHE A 350 6.43 -13.55 7.39
C PHE A 350 5.56 -12.35 7.78
N PRO A 351 5.29 -11.39 6.88
CA PRO A 351 4.57 -10.18 7.25
C PRO A 351 3.12 -10.49 7.63
N PRO A 352 2.62 -9.96 8.76
CA PRO A 352 1.24 -10.14 9.15
C PRO A 352 0.28 -9.63 8.07
N ALA A 353 0.63 -8.54 7.38
CA ALA A 353 -0.25 -7.93 6.39
C ALA A 353 -0.65 -8.88 5.24
N ILE A 354 0.06 -9.97 5.01
CA ILE A 354 -0.17 -10.90 3.89
C ILE A 354 -0.45 -12.36 4.34
N GLU A 355 -0.51 -12.65 5.64
CA GLU A 355 -0.92 -13.99 6.12
C GLU A 355 -2.33 -14.34 5.66
N ASN A 356 -2.55 -15.57 5.18
CA ASN A 356 -3.80 -16.02 4.54
C ASN A 356 -4.24 -15.19 3.33
N ALA A 357 -3.37 -14.37 2.74
CA ALA A 357 -3.71 -13.68 1.50
C ALA A 357 -3.66 -14.66 0.31
N GLU A 358 -4.59 -14.47 -0.63
CA GLU A 358 -4.47 -15.09 -1.95
C GLU A 358 -3.38 -14.38 -2.76
N GLY A 359 -2.62 -15.16 -3.51
CA GLY A 359 -1.48 -14.68 -4.27
C GLY A 359 -1.26 -15.48 -5.55
N TYR A 360 -0.39 -14.97 -6.41
CA TYR A 360 0.16 -15.70 -7.54
C TYR A 360 1.61 -16.09 -7.25
N VAL A 361 1.90 -17.38 -7.36
CA VAL A 361 3.26 -17.90 -7.37
C VAL A 361 3.78 -17.84 -8.81
N VAL A 362 4.81 -17.05 -9.02
CA VAL A 362 5.57 -16.98 -10.28
C VAL A 362 6.72 -17.97 -10.17
N GLU A 363 6.59 -19.09 -10.87
CA GLU A 363 7.63 -20.13 -10.93
C GLU A 363 8.41 -20.01 -12.24
N ALA A 364 9.73 -20.08 -12.15
CA ALA A 364 10.56 -20.18 -13.32
C ALA A 364 10.79 -21.64 -13.71
N GLY A 365 10.45 -22.02 -14.93
CA GLY A 365 10.75 -23.34 -15.51
C GLY A 365 12.25 -23.63 -15.67
N SER A 366 13.10 -22.62 -15.45
CA SER A 366 14.54 -22.76 -15.29
C SER A 366 15.06 -21.68 -14.34
N GLN A 367 16.22 -21.89 -13.70
CA GLN A 367 16.82 -20.91 -12.79
C GLN A 367 17.13 -19.54 -13.44
N ARG A 368 17.06 -19.42 -14.78
CA ARG A 368 17.28 -18.17 -15.52
C ARG A 368 15.99 -17.41 -15.87
N GLY A 369 14.81 -17.96 -15.59
CA GLY A 369 13.54 -17.28 -15.88
C GLY A 369 13.12 -17.29 -17.34
N ASN A 370 13.70 -18.15 -18.19
CA ASN A 370 13.40 -18.18 -19.63
C ASN A 370 11.94 -18.54 -19.96
N LYS A 371 11.27 -19.26 -19.04
CA LYS A 371 9.85 -19.57 -19.10
C LYS A 371 9.29 -19.38 -17.70
N LEU A 372 8.33 -18.48 -17.54
CA LEU A 372 7.63 -18.24 -16.29
C LEU A 372 6.22 -18.83 -16.39
N VAL A 373 5.74 -19.37 -15.29
CA VAL A 373 4.35 -19.82 -15.13
C VAL A 373 3.80 -19.29 -13.83
N THR A 374 2.51 -19.00 -13.80
CA THR A 374 1.79 -18.53 -12.61
C THR A 374 0.85 -19.61 -12.10
N LYS A 375 0.70 -19.67 -10.78
CA LYS A 375 -0.31 -20.47 -10.10
C LYS A 375 -0.89 -19.68 -8.95
N LYS A 376 -2.20 -19.73 -8.77
CA LYS A 376 -2.82 -19.21 -7.55
C LYS A 376 -2.36 -20.02 -6.34
N ALA A 377 -2.12 -19.35 -5.23
CA ALA A 377 -1.79 -19.97 -3.96
C ALA A 377 -2.38 -19.17 -2.80
N LEU A 378 -2.80 -19.89 -1.76
CA LEU A 378 -3.08 -19.29 -0.47
C LEU A 378 -1.77 -19.23 0.32
N LEU A 379 -1.42 -18.04 0.80
CA LEU A 379 -0.25 -17.88 1.66
C LEU A 379 -0.48 -18.52 3.03
N PRO A 380 0.56 -19.09 3.65
CA PRO A 380 0.43 -19.63 4.98
C PRO A 380 0.22 -18.52 6.01
N ALA A 381 -0.33 -18.89 7.15
CA ALA A 381 -0.53 -18.01 8.29
C ALA A 381 0.16 -18.56 9.53
N SER A 382 0.52 -17.64 10.42
CA SER A 382 1.01 -17.99 11.73
C SER A 382 -0.13 -18.54 12.58
N ASP A 383 0.13 -19.62 13.32
CA ASP A 383 -0.83 -20.15 14.30
C ASP A 383 -0.69 -19.38 15.62
N TYR A 384 -1.75 -19.33 16.43
CA TYR A 384 -1.73 -18.69 17.76
C TYR A 384 -0.61 -19.26 18.65
N LYS A 385 -0.22 -20.52 18.42
CA LYS A 385 0.89 -21.20 19.11
C LYS A 385 2.25 -20.58 18.82
N THR A 386 2.41 -19.86 17.72
CA THR A 386 3.67 -19.20 17.33
C THR A 386 3.80 -17.80 17.92
N ASN A 387 2.68 -17.22 18.38
CA ASN A 387 2.62 -15.91 19.03
C ASN A 387 2.83 -16.07 20.54
N ILE A 388 4.09 -16.27 20.94
CA ILE A 388 4.46 -16.56 22.33
C ILE A 388 5.16 -15.33 22.91
N SER A 389 4.63 -14.84 24.02
CA SER A 389 5.38 -14.01 24.96
C SER A 389 5.71 -14.84 26.19
N LYS A 390 6.98 -15.25 26.32
CA LYS A 390 7.49 -16.04 27.44
C LYS A 390 8.48 -15.21 28.23
N HIS A 391 8.27 -15.13 29.54
CA HIS A 391 9.20 -14.50 30.47
C HIS A 391 9.70 -15.55 31.46
N GLU A 392 11.00 -15.80 31.47
CA GLU A 392 11.66 -16.67 32.43
C GLU A 392 12.51 -15.83 33.37
N THR A 393 12.22 -15.87 34.67
CA THR A 393 13.05 -15.24 35.69
C THR A 393 13.67 -16.31 36.57
N LYS A 394 14.99 -16.40 36.53
CA LYS A 394 15.76 -17.19 37.49
C LYS A 394 16.15 -16.29 38.64
N VAL A 395 15.68 -16.65 39.83
CA VAL A 395 16.00 -15.96 41.07
C VAL A 395 16.84 -16.91 41.92
N SER A 396 18.00 -16.46 42.37
CA SER A 396 18.81 -17.18 43.35
C SER A 396 19.39 -16.21 44.37
N PHE A 397 19.63 -16.68 45.58
CA PHE A 397 20.45 -15.94 46.53
C PHE A 397 21.92 -16.14 46.18
N LYS A 398 22.74 -15.12 46.43
CA LYS A 398 24.19 -15.26 46.32
C LYS A 398 24.67 -16.16 47.46
N GLU A 399 25.37 -17.25 47.15
CA GLU A 399 25.78 -18.24 48.16
C GLU A 399 26.59 -17.66 49.33
N SER A 400 27.37 -16.60 49.08
CA SER A 400 28.18 -15.94 50.11
C SER A 400 27.45 -14.85 50.89
N ASP A 401 26.26 -14.42 50.42
CA ASP A 401 25.47 -13.38 51.07
C ASP A 401 23.99 -13.53 50.70
N MET A 402 23.24 -14.15 51.61
CA MET A 402 21.80 -14.43 51.45
C MET A 402 20.93 -13.17 51.48
N MET A 403 21.50 -11.97 51.69
CA MET A 403 20.80 -10.70 51.50
C MET A 403 20.89 -10.18 50.06
N VAL A 404 21.75 -10.78 49.21
CA VAL A 404 21.91 -10.40 47.81
C VAL A 404 21.16 -11.36 46.90
N LEU A 405 20.18 -10.82 46.17
CA LEU A 405 19.38 -11.53 45.19
C LEU A 405 20.01 -11.43 43.80
N ASN A 406 20.35 -12.56 43.19
CA ASN A 406 20.72 -12.64 41.77
C ASN A 406 19.45 -12.89 40.96
N VAL A 407 19.14 -11.95 40.06
CA VAL A 407 18.01 -12.06 39.14
C VAL A 407 18.54 -12.12 37.71
N ASN A 408 18.22 -13.20 37.00
CA ASN A 408 18.48 -13.33 35.57
C ASN A 408 17.14 -13.52 34.86
N SER A 409 16.73 -12.50 34.12
CA SER A 409 15.48 -12.49 33.37
C SER A 409 15.75 -12.67 31.88
N LYS A 410 15.01 -13.57 31.24
CA LYS A 410 14.98 -13.77 29.80
C LYS A 410 13.55 -13.58 29.30
N ALA A 411 13.36 -12.55 28.49
CA ALA A 411 12.12 -12.35 27.76
C ALA A 411 12.27 -12.90 26.33
N ILE A 412 11.31 -13.69 25.88
CA ILE A 412 11.19 -14.22 24.52
C ILE A 412 9.85 -13.76 23.97
N HIS A 413 9.91 -12.99 22.89
CA HIS A 413 8.73 -12.61 22.11
C HIS A 413 8.89 -13.16 20.69
N THR A 414 7.99 -14.06 20.32
CA THR A 414 7.84 -14.62 18.97
C THR A 414 6.42 -14.34 18.48
N GLY A 415 6.28 -14.19 17.16
CA GLY A 415 5.00 -14.00 16.50
C GLY A 415 5.23 -13.89 15.00
N HIS A 416 4.22 -14.24 14.21
CA HIS A 416 4.29 -14.16 12.74
C HIS A 416 5.48 -14.93 12.16
N GLN A 417 5.72 -16.12 12.73
CA GLN A 417 6.66 -17.10 12.23
C GLN A 417 5.86 -18.26 11.67
N ILE A 418 6.11 -18.58 10.41
CA ILE A 418 5.56 -19.76 9.78
C ILE A 418 6.54 -20.88 10.09
N GLU A 419 6.08 -21.88 10.84
CA GLU A 419 6.91 -23.02 11.22
C GLU A 419 7.53 -23.63 9.95
N ALA A 420 8.83 -23.91 10.06
CA ALA A 420 9.66 -24.42 8.98
C ALA A 420 9.39 -25.91 8.76
#